data_AF-A0A9P9JV16-F1
#
_entry.id   AF-A0A9P9JV16-F1
#
_cell.length_a   1.000
_cell.length_b   1.000
_cell.length_c   1.000
_cell.angle_alpha   90.00
_cell.angle_beta   90.00
_cell.angle_gamma   90.00
#
_symmetry.space_group_name_H-M   'P 1'
#
loop_
_entity.id
_entity.type
_entity.pdbx_description
1 polymer ?
#
loop_
_entity_poly.entity_id
_entity_poly.type
_entity_poly.pdbx_seq_one_letter_code
_entity_poly.pdbx_strand_id
1 'polypeptide(L)'
;MQSAGKSPSTASVVDARRRVRARQQSKPGLATPSSILHRPPPSRLRLQFLHADSVMLPPSGFPEGWTGLGKSTKCTVQGAYQPSRVLTYQGHFEFDCLINTETVKAFRDKWDSEVVQQFLEDIDADDDSLVAAEILLKFLLEEPYSKSPQCKI
;
A
#
# COMPACT_ATOMS: atom_id res chain seq x y z
N MET A 1 9.38 53.40 44.70
CA MET A 1 8.10 53.53 43.95
C MET A 1 8.12 52.42 42.91
N GLN A 2 7.54 51.23 43.18
CA GLN A 2 6.21 50.77 42.72
C GLN A 2 5.94 51.16 41.24
N SER A 3 5.58 50.28 40.28
CA SER A 3 4.95 48.95 40.32
C SER A 3 5.06 48.22 38.96
N ALA A 4 4.94 46.88 39.00
CA ALA A 4 4.33 45.96 38.01
C ALA A 4 4.90 45.92 36.56
N GLY A 5 5.30 44.80 35.98
CA GLY A 5 4.91 43.41 36.18
C GLY A 5 4.21 42.89 34.92
N LYS A 6 4.91 42.11 34.09
CA LYS A 6 4.28 41.06 33.25
C LYS A 6 5.34 40.04 32.81
N SER A 7 5.19 38.85 33.37
CA SER A 7 5.99 37.65 33.15
C SER A 7 5.78 37.06 31.75
N PRO A 8 6.72 36.24 31.24
CA PRO A 8 6.56 35.57 29.95
C PRO A 8 5.56 34.43 30.08
N SER A 9 4.58 34.38 29.18
CA SER A 9 3.57 33.34 29.10
C SER A 9 4.21 32.01 28.71
N THR A 10 4.14 31.06 29.63
CA THR A 10 4.54 29.66 29.50
C THR A 10 3.68 28.95 28.46
N ALA A 11 4.33 28.24 27.54
CA ALA A 11 3.70 27.24 26.70
C ALA A 11 3.02 26.17 27.59
N SER A 12 1.71 26.00 27.43
CA SER A 12 1.01 24.79 27.83
C SER A 12 0.97 23.85 26.62
N VAL A 13 1.86 22.86 26.66
CA VAL A 13 1.93 21.73 25.73
C VAL A 13 0.76 20.78 26.03
N VAL A 14 -0.48 21.23 25.89
CA VAL A 14 -1.67 20.37 26.12
C VAL A 14 -2.86 20.82 25.27
N ASP A 15 -2.68 21.16 23.98
CA ASP A 15 -3.87 21.33 23.11
C ASP A 15 -3.63 21.16 21.60
N ALA A 16 -2.71 20.27 21.22
CA ALA A 16 -2.49 19.92 19.80
C ALA A 16 -3.17 18.59 19.40
N ARG A 17 -3.98 17.98 20.27
CA ARG A 17 -4.62 16.67 20.05
C ARG A 17 -6.15 16.80 20.02
N ARG A 18 -6.71 17.65 19.16
CA ARG A 18 -8.16 17.63 18.91
C ARG A 18 -8.58 18.28 17.61
N ARG A 19 -8.12 17.73 16.49
CA ARG A 19 -8.85 17.83 15.21
C ARG A 19 -8.84 16.49 14.49
N VAL A 20 -9.41 15.48 15.14
CA VAL A 20 -10.05 14.39 14.41
C VAL A 20 -11.17 15.06 13.63
N ARG A 21 -10.94 15.34 12.34
CA ARG A 21 -12.02 15.71 11.43
C ARG A 21 -13.01 14.57 11.49
N ALA A 22 -14.20 14.82 12.01
CA ALA A 22 -15.36 13.97 11.84
C ALA A 22 -15.64 13.90 10.33
N ARG A 23 -14.97 12.97 9.65
CA ARG A 23 -15.30 12.60 8.27
C ARG A 23 -16.60 11.81 8.36
N GLN A 24 -17.56 12.18 7.53
CA GLN A 24 -18.76 11.38 7.31
C GLN A 24 -18.32 9.98 6.90
N GLN A 25 -18.38 9.03 7.83
CA GLN A 25 -18.39 7.62 7.52
C GLN A 25 -19.70 7.38 6.77
N SER A 26 -19.65 7.38 5.43
CA SER A 26 -20.66 6.66 4.68
C SER A 26 -20.62 5.23 5.20
N LYS A 27 -21.72 4.75 5.79
CA LYS A 27 -21.86 3.36 6.24
C LYS A 27 -21.34 2.46 5.12
N PRO A 28 -20.27 1.66 5.33
CA PRO A 28 -19.89 0.67 4.34
C PRO A 28 -21.06 -0.31 4.26
N GLY A 29 -21.76 -0.32 3.13
CA GLY A 29 -22.66 -1.42 2.84
C GLY A 29 -21.84 -2.70 2.91
N LEU A 30 -22.25 -3.64 3.77
CA LEU A 30 -21.50 -4.87 4.01
C LEU A 30 -21.41 -5.63 2.68
N ALA A 31 -20.24 -5.59 2.04
CA ALA A 31 -20.01 -6.30 0.80
C ALA A 31 -20.12 -7.81 1.07
N THR A 32 -20.83 -8.53 0.22
CA THR A 32 -20.92 -9.99 0.33
C THR A 32 -19.68 -10.61 -0.30
N PRO A 33 -19.26 -11.82 0.11
CA PRO A 33 -18.14 -12.52 -0.52
C PRO A 33 -18.31 -12.60 -2.05
N SER A 34 -19.54 -12.87 -2.53
CA SER A 34 -19.82 -12.91 -3.97
C SER A 34 -19.62 -11.55 -4.66
N SER A 35 -20.00 -10.42 -4.05
CA SER A 35 -19.83 -9.12 -4.70
C SER A 35 -18.36 -8.67 -4.73
N ILE A 36 -17.56 -9.09 -3.76
CA ILE A 36 -16.11 -8.92 -3.75
C ILE A 36 -15.49 -9.69 -4.92
N LEU A 37 -15.82 -10.97 -5.07
CA LEU A 37 -15.24 -11.85 -6.09
C LEU A 37 -15.51 -11.40 -7.53
N HIS A 38 -16.67 -10.77 -7.80
CA HIS A 38 -17.05 -10.36 -9.15
C HIS A 38 -16.70 -8.90 -9.48
N ARG A 39 -16.20 -8.12 -8.52
CA ARG A 39 -15.78 -6.74 -8.76
C ARG A 39 -14.49 -6.72 -9.59
N PRO A 40 -14.44 -5.99 -10.73
CA PRO A 40 -13.19 -5.81 -11.45
C PRO A 40 -12.22 -4.97 -10.61
N PRO A 41 -10.91 -5.29 -10.61
CA PRO A 41 -9.93 -4.47 -9.91
C PRO A 41 -9.85 -3.07 -10.53
N PRO A 42 -9.51 -2.03 -9.74
CA PRO A 42 -9.35 -0.68 -10.26
C PRO A 42 -8.12 -0.59 -11.18
N SER A 43 -8.10 0.40 -12.07
CA SER A 43 -6.95 0.66 -12.96
C SER A 43 -5.74 1.27 -12.25
N ARG A 44 -5.88 1.68 -10.99
CA ARG A 44 -4.83 2.25 -10.15
C ARG A 44 -5.06 1.89 -8.70
N LEU A 45 -3.96 1.60 -7.99
CA LEU A 45 -3.92 1.35 -6.55
C LEU A 45 -2.89 2.27 -5.92
N ARG A 46 -3.21 2.79 -4.73
CA ARG A 46 -2.29 3.42 -3.80
C ARG A 46 -1.91 2.38 -2.76
N LEU A 47 -0.64 2.05 -2.68
CA LEU A 47 -0.11 1.10 -1.70
C LEU A 47 1.12 1.73 -1.05
N GLN A 48 1.43 1.28 0.17
CA GLN A 48 2.67 1.65 0.84
C GLN A 48 3.82 0.81 0.28
N PHE A 49 4.93 1.45 -0.10
CA PHE A 49 6.08 0.79 -0.70
C PHE A 49 7.31 1.04 0.16
N LEU A 50 7.86 -0.03 0.75
CA LEU A 50 9.12 -0.03 1.47
C LEU A 50 10.07 -1.07 0.85
N HIS A 51 10.55 -0.78 -0.36
CA HIS A 51 11.54 -1.60 -1.05
C HIS A 51 12.59 -0.71 -1.73
N ALA A 52 13.80 -1.24 -1.91
CA ALA A 52 14.91 -0.53 -2.55
C ALA A 52 15.33 -1.18 -3.87
N ASP A 53 15.16 -2.50 -3.97
CA ASP A 53 15.38 -3.28 -5.18
C ASP A 53 14.18 -3.19 -6.13
N SER A 54 14.43 -3.53 -7.40
CA SER A 54 13.39 -3.58 -8.42
C SER A 54 13.64 -4.74 -9.36
N VAL A 55 12.54 -5.31 -9.87
CA VAL A 55 12.60 -6.38 -10.85
C VAL A 55 12.86 -5.78 -12.23
N MET A 56 13.96 -6.22 -12.87
CA MET A 56 14.32 -5.80 -14.22
C MET A 56 13.86 -6.86 -15.23
N LEU A 57 13.04 -6.43 -16.19
CA LEU A 57 12.61 -7.30 -17.29
C LEU A 57 13.62 -7.24 -18.44
N PRO A 58 13.81 -8.36 -19.18
CA PRO A 58 14.51 -8.30 -20.46
C PRO A 58 13.73 -7.44 -21.47
N PRO A 59 14.36 -7.01 -22.59
CA PRO A 59 13.67 -6.25 -23.63
C PRO A 59 12.42 -6.93 -24.20
N SER A 60 12.36 -8.27 -24.14
CA SER A 60 11.20 -9.06 -24.53
C SER A 60 10.00 -8.94 -23.57
N GLY A 61 10.18 -8.28 -22.42
CA GLY A 61 9.15 -8.11 -21.40
C GLY A 61 8.93 -9.37 -20.55
N PHE A 62 7.71 -9.53 -20.05
CA PHE A 62 7.32 -10.70 -19.28
C PHE A 62 7.34 -11.98 -20.15
N PRO A 63 7.70 -13.15 -19.56
CA PRO A 63 7.55 -14.43 -20.24
C PRO A 63 6.09 -14.71 -20.62
N GLU A 64 5.88 -15.63 -21.55
CA GLU A 64 4.53 -16.05 -21.94
C GLU A 64 3.72 -16.55 -20.72
N GLY A 65 2.45 -16.13 -20.65
CA GLY A 65 1.54 -16.47 -19.55
C GLY A 65 1.72 -15.65 -18.27
N TRP A 66 2.64 -14.67 -18.26
CA TRP A 66 2.79 -13.72 -17.17
C TRP A 66 2.25 -12.34 -17.53
N THR A 67 1.68 -11.67 -16.54
CA THR A 67 1.15 -10.31 -16.66
C THR A 67 1.70 -9.43 -15.55
N GLY A 68 2.16 -8.23 -15.90
CA GLY A 68 2.53 -7.21 -14.91
C GLY A 68 1.30 -6.58 -14.27
N LEU A 69 1.31 -6.41 -12.96
CA LEU A 69 0.18 -5.85 -12.20
C LEU A 69 0.18 -4.32 -12.14
N GLY A 70 1.34 -3.69 -12.32
CA GLY A 70 1.44 -2.24 -12.27
C GLY A 70 2.87 -1.73 -12.31
N LYS A 71 2.97 -0.40 -12.43
CA LYS A 71 4.21 0.36 -12.38
C LYS A 71 3.99 1.66 -11.63
N SER A 72 5.05 2.22 -11.07
CA SER A 72 5.11 3.58 -10.53
C SER A 72 6.13 4.40 -11.32
N THR A 73 6.28 5.68 -10.95
CA THR A 73 7.34 6.54 -11.51
C THR A 73 8.74 6.05 -11.14
N LYS A 74 8.89 5.38 -10.00
CA LYS A 74 10.18 4.90 -9.46
C LYS A 74 10.46 3.42 -9.73
N CYS A 75 9.44 2.62 -10.03
CA CYS A 75 9.58 1.18 -10.25
C CYS A 75 8.71 0.70 -11.42
N THR A 76 9.32 0.08 -12.42
CA THR A 76 8.64 -0.38 -13.65
C THR A 76 7.81 -1.65 -13.45
N VAL A 77 8.11 -2.43 -12.40
CA VAL A 77 7.42 -3.68 -12.06
C VAL A 77 7.05 -3.67 -10.58
N GLN A 78 5.80 -3.31 -10.27
CA GLN A 78 5.29 -3.33 -8.89
C GLN A 78 4.66 -4.67 -8.50
N GLY A 79 4.54 -5.59 -9.45
CA GLY A 79 4.00 -6.92 -9.22
C GLY A 79 3.86 -7.66 -10.54
N ALA A 80 3.82 -8.98 -10.43
CA ALA A 80 3.66 -9.91 -11.53
C ALA A 80 2.67 -11.00 -11.13
N TYR A 81 1.93 -11.48 -12.13
CA TYR A 81 0.90 -12.47 -11.98
C TYR A 81 1.03 -13.55 -13.05
N GLN A 82 0.94 -14.80 -12.61
CA GLN A 82 0.79 -15.98 -13.44
C GLN A 82 -0.47 -16.72 -12.96
N PRO A 83 -1.48 -16.92 -13.82
CA PRO A 83 -2.75 -17.52 -13.43
C PRO A 83 -2.60 -18.82 -12.65
N SER A 84 -3.34 -18.92 -11.55
CA SER A 84 -3.42 -20.08 -10.65
C SER A 84 -2.07 -20.57 -10.10
N ARG A 85 -1.02 -19.75 -10.14
CA ARG A 85 0.33 -20.17 -9.75
C ARG A 85 1.11 -19.13 -8.96
N VAL A 86 1.18 -17.88 -9.43
CA VAL A 86 2.02 -16.86 -8.82
C VAL A 86 1.30 -15.51 -8.79
N LEU A 87 1.30 -14.87 -7.63
CA LEU A 87 0.94 -13.47 -7.44
C LEU A 87 2.04 -12.82 -6.60
N THR A 88 2.52 -11.65 -7.02
CA THR A 88 3.57 -10.91 -6.31
C THR A 88 3.21 -9.43 -6.18
N TYR A 89 3.65 -8.82 -5.09
CA TYR A 89 3.56 -7.38 -4.83
C TYR A 89 4.91 -6.86 -4.33
N GLN A 90 5.30 -5.69 -4.82
CA GLN A 90 6.35 -4.88 -4.19
C GLN A 90 5.80 -3.97 -3.08
N GLY A 91 4.48 -3.74 -3.06
CA GLY A 91 3.81 -2.95 -2.03
C GLY A 91 3.34 -3.80 -0.86
N HIS A 92 3.35 -3.22 0.33
CA HIS A 92 3.00 -3.87 1.60
C HIS A 92 1.56 -3.55 2.00
N PHE A 93 0.58 -4.19 1.36
CA PHE A 93 -0.83 -4.01 1.71
C PHE A 93 -1.21 -4.66 3.05
N GLU A 94 -0.34 -5.53 3.57
CA GLU A 94 -0.45 -6.21 4.85
C GLU A 94 0.00 -5.35 6.05
N PHE A 95 0.68 -4.24 5.79
CA PHE A 95 1.17 -3.33 6.84
C PHE A 95 0.14 -2.25 7.13
N ASP A 96 -0.13 -2.05 8.42
CA ASP A 96 -0.85 -0.87 8.89
C ASP A 96 0.10 0.31 9.11
N CYS A 97 -0.47 1.45 9.51
CA CYS A 97 0.31 2.67 9.78
C CYS A 97 1.38 2.46 10.87
N LEU A 98 1.10 1.61 11.87
CA LEU A 98 2.03 1.33 12.95
C LEU A 98 3.25 0.57 12.43
N ILE A 99 3.02 -0.54 11.71
CA ILE A 99 4.09 -1.38 11.16
C ILE A 99 4.93 -0.57 10.18
N ASN A 100 4.30 0.19 9.28
CA ASN A 100 5.02 1.05 8.34
C ASN A 100 5.88 2.09 9.07
N THR A 101 5.31 2.77 10.08
CA THR A 101 6.02 3.79 10.86
C THR A 101 7.25 3.22 11.57
N GLU A 102 7.08 2.10 12.27
CA GLU A 102 8.18 1.48 13.00
C GLU A 102 9.24 0.90 12.04
N THR A 103 8.83 0.41 10.87
CA THR A 103 9.75 -0.04 9.83
C THR A 103 10.58 1.13 9.30
N VAL A 104 9.96 2.26 8.94
CA VAL A 104 10.69 3.47 8.51
C VAL A 104 11.67 3.92 9.59
N LYS A 105 11.25 3.98 10.85
CA LYS A 105 12.12 4.36 11.97
C LYS A 105 13.31 3.42 12.16
N ALA A 106 13.12 2.12 11.94
CA ALA A 106 14.19 1.13 12.06
C ALA A 106 15.25 1.27 10.96
N PHE A 107 14.87 1.77 9.78
CA PHE A 107 15.78 1.97 8.64
C PHE A 107 16.18 3.41 8.39
N ARG A 108 15.70 4.38 9.20
CA ARG A 108 15.89 5.82 8.98
C ARG A 108 17.34 6.23 8.76
N ASP A 109 18.29 5.59 9.44
CA ASP A 109 19.71 5.95 9.37
C ASP A 109 20.35 5.56 8.01
N LYS A 110 19.61 4.82 7.17
CA LYS A 110 20.02 4.44 5.81
C LYS A 110 19.50 5.41 4.74
N TRP A 111 18.67 6.38 5.10
CA TRP A 111 18.00 7.28 4.17
C TRP A 111 18.17 8.74 4.58
N ASP A 112 18.07 9.64 3.61
CA ASP A 112 18.08 11.08 3.87
C ASP A 112 16.89 11.46 4.76
N SER A 113 17.10 12.40 5.68
CA SER A 113 16.09 12.84 6.65
C SER A 113 14.79 13.31 6.00
N GLU A 114 14.90 13.98 4.85
CA GLU A 114 13.79 14.49 4.05
C GLU A 114 12.97 13.34 3.45
N VAL A 115 13.64 12.26 3.03
CA VAL A 115 12.98 11.06 2.50
C VAL A 115 12.24 10.33 3.62
N VAL A 116 12.88 10.19 4.79
CA VAL A 116 12.25 9.60 5.98
C VAL A 116 11.01 10.39 6.38
N GLN A 117 11.12 11.72 6.43
CA GLN A 117 10.00 12.59 6.79
C GLN A 117 8.84 12.46 5.79
N GLN A 118 9.14 12.44 4.48
CA GLN A 118 8.11 12.24 3.46
C GLN A 118 7.41 10.88 3.61
N PHE A 119 8.16 9.79 3.88
CA PHE A 119 7.55 8.49 4.13
C PHE A 119 6.61 8.51 5.34
N LEU A 120 7.02 9.13 6.44
CA LEU A 120 6.17 9.24 7.64
C LEU A 120 4.88 10.03 7.36
N GLU A 121 4.93 11.05 6.51
CA GLU A 121 3.74 11.79 6.08
C GLU A 121 2.84 10.96 5.15
N ASP A 122 3.42 10.17 4.25
CA ASP A 122 2.69 9.33 3.29
C ASP A 122 2.01 8.12 3.97
N ILE A 123 2.54 7.63 5.09
CA ILE A 123 1.99 6.49 5.83
C ILE A 123 0.62 6.80 6.45
N ASP A 124 0.39 8.05 6.83
CA ASP A 124 -0.88 8.50 7.42
C ASP A 124 -1.97 8.75 6.36
N ALA A 125 -1.64 8.66 5.07
CA ALA A 125 -2.60 8.85 3.98
C ALA A 125 -3.43 7.60 3.69
N ASP A 126 -4.68 7.79 3.24
CA ASP A 126 -5.56 6.70 2.81
C ASP A 126 -4.92 5.90 1.64
N ASP A 127 -4.90 4.57 1.79
CA ASP A 127 -4.43 3.64 0.76
C ASP A 127 -5.54 2.68 0.28
N ASP A 128 -5.19 1.80 -0.65
CA ASP A 128 -6.08 0.79 -1.23
C ASP A 128 -5.69 -0.65 -0.78
N SER A 129 -5.16 -0.78 0.44
CA SER A 129 -4.70 -2.05 1.03
C SER A 129 -5.77 -3.15 1.02
N LEU A 130 -7.01 -2.80 1.37
CA LEU A 130 -8.15 -3.73 1.33
C LEU A 130 -8.43 -4.26 -0.08
N VAL A 131 -8.27 -3.43 -1.12
CA VAL A 131 -8.47 -3.86 -2.51
C VAL A 131 -7.37 -4.83 -2.92
N ALA A 132 -6.12 -4.61 -2.52
CA ALA A 132 -5.04 -5.56 -2.75
C ALA A 132 -5.28 -6.89 -2.01
N ALA A 133 -5.79 -6.85 -0.77
CA ALA A 133 -6.19 -8.06 -0.04
C ALA A 133 -7.34 -8.81 -0.73
N GLU A 134 -8.32 -8.11 -1.32
CA GLU A 134 -9.37 -8.73 -2.12
C GLU A 134 -8.80 -9.43 -3.37
N ILE A 135 -7.80 -8.83 -4.04
CA ILE A 135 -7.13 -9.45 -5.20
C ILE A 135 -6.37 -10.70 -4.77
N LEU A 136 -5.66 -10.66 -3.63
CA LEU A 136 -5.02 -11.84 -3.06
C LEU A 136 -6.04 -12.95 -2.81
N LEU A 137 -7.18 -12.63 -2.20
CA LEU A 137 -8.21 -13.63 -1.90
C LEU A 137 -8.78 -14.25 -3.18
N LYS A 138 -9.03 -13.45 -4.22
CA LYS A 138 -9.43 -13.96 -5.54
C LYS A 138 -8.41 -14.93 -6.10
N PHE A 139 -7.13 -14.54 -6.07
CA PHE A 139 -6.03 -15.39 -6.53
C PHE A 139 -5.95 -16.73 -5.78
N LEU A 140 -6.09 -16.70 -4.45
CA LEU A 140 -6.07 -17.93 -3.63
C LEU A 140 -7.27 -18.85 -3.91
N LEU A 141 -8.35 -18.32 -4.44
CA LEU A 141 -9.56 -19.05 -4.83
C LEU A 141 -9.60 -19.38 -6.32
N GLU A 142 -8.56 -19.06 -7.10
CA GLU A 142 -8.49 -19.43 -8.51
C GLU A 142 -8.42 -20.95 -8.65
N GLU A 143 -9.22 -21.48 -9.57
CA GLU A 143 -9.13 -22.90 -9.93
C GLU A 143 -7.75 -23.22 -10.52
N PRO A 144 -7.20 -24.42 -10.27
CA PRO A 144 -5.91 -24.81 -10.82
C PRO A 144 -5.91 -24.65 -12.34
N TYR A 145 -4.81 -24.12 -12.88
CA TYR A 145 -4.65 -23.99 -14.32
C TYR A 145 -4.65 -25.39 -14.96
N SER A 146 -5.77 -25.80 -15.54
CA SER A 146 -5.85 -26.99 -16.37
C SER A 146 -5.27 -26.64 -17.74
N LYS A 147 -4.08 -27.16 -18.05
CA LYS A 147 -3.67 -27.25 -19.45
C LYS A 147 -4.70 -28.13 -20.14
N SER A 148 -5.42 -27.58 -21.13
CA SER A 148 -6.14 -28.40 -22.09
C SER A 148 -5.17 -29.47 -22.60
N PRO A 149 -5.57 -30.75 -22.71
CA PRO A 149 -4.70 -31.75 -23.32
C PRO A 149 -4.42 -31.27 -24.74
N GLN A 150 -3.15 -30.90 -25.00
CA GLN A 150 -2.68 -30.65 -26.35
C GLN A 150 -2.91 -31.94 -27.13
N CYS A 151 -3.78 -31.84 -28.13
CA CYS A 151 -4.15 -32.92 -29.03
C CYS A 151 -2.87 -33.58 -29.57
N LYS A 152 -2.86 -34.90 -29.48
CA LYS A 152 -1.75 -35.79 -29.85
C LYS A 152 -1.31 -35.58 -31.30
N ILE A 153 -0.01 -35.69 -31.55
CA ILE A 153 0.53 -36.14 -32.85
C ILE A 153 0.93 -37.60 -32.67
#